data_AF-A0A7V5LHU2-F1
#
_entry.id   AF-A0A7V5LHU2-F1
#
_cell.length_a   1.000
_cell.length_b   1.000
_cell.length_c   1.000
_cell.angle_alpha   90.00
_cell.angle_beta   90.00
_cell.angle_gamma   90.00
#
_symmetry.space_group_name_H-M   'P 1'
#
loop_
_entity.id
_entity.type
_entity.pdbx_description
1 polymer ?
#
loop_
_entity_poly.entity_id
_entity_poly.type
_entity_poly.pdbx_seq_one_letter_code
_entity_poly.pdbx_strand_id
1 'polypeptide(L)' 'DGDTLKELEDNGQIVFQYCTPDGEVTQEANPNGSLKNIAGITNKDKNVLGMMPHPERYCDPILGGIDGSLIFKSIANFLK' A
#
# COMPACT_ATOMS: atom_id res chain seq x y z
N ASP A 1 1.19 -16.61 -9.47
CA ASP A 1 1.33 -16.97 -10.90
C ASP A 1 1.17 -15.71 -11.75
N GLY A 2 1.49 -15.76 -13.05
CA GLY A 2 1.45 -14.59 -13.93
C GLY A 2 0.02 -14.10 -14.23
N ASP A 3 -0.93 -15.02 -14.28
CA ASP A 3 -2.34 -14.70 -14.60
C ASP A 3 -3.00 -13.91 -13.47
N THR A 4 -2.76 -14.30 -12.21
CA THR A 4 -3.21 -13.57 -11.02
C THR A 4 -2.60 -12.18 -10.97
N LEU A 5 -1.31 -12.03 -11.30
CA LEU A 5 -0.66 -10.72 -11.34
C LEU A 5 -1.31 -9.82 -12.39
N LYS A 6 -1.53 -10.35 -13.60
CA LYS A 6 -2.21 -9.62 -14.67
C LYS A 6 -3.63 -9.21 -14.25
N GLU A 7 -4.37 -10.09 -13.60
CA GLU A 7 -5.72 -9.80 -13.10
C GLU A 7 -5.72 -8.66 -12.07
N LEU A 8 -4.76 -8.65 -11.14
CA LEU A 8 -4.60 -7.55 -10.18
C LEU A 8 -4.33 -6.20 -10.88
N GLU A 9 -3.56 -6.21 -11.96
CA GLU A 9 -3.26 -5.01 -12.76
C GLU A 9 -4.48 -4.54 -13.56
N ASP A 10 -5.13 -5.46 -14.29
CA ASP A 10 -6.30 -5.16 -15.12
C ASP A 10 -7.45 -4.60 -14.26
N ASN A 11 -7.61 -5.10 -13.03
CA ASN A 11 -8.65 -4.64 -12.09
C ASN A 11 -8.24 -3.40 -11.27
N GLY A 12 -7.01 -2.91 -11.41
CA GLY A 12 -6.49 -1.78 -10.62
C GLY A 12 -6.50 -2.06 -9.12
N GLN A 13 -6.12 -3.27 -8.71
CA GLN A 13 -6.11 -3.70 -7.32
C GLN A 13 -4.79 -3.42 -6.58
N ILE A 14 -3.75 -2.99 -7.29
CA ILE A 14 -2.45 -2.60 -6.71
C ILE A 14 -2.58 -1.17 -6.17
N VAL A 15 -2.47 -1.02 -4.85
CA VAL A 15 -2.69 0.29 -4.18
C VAL A 15 -1.39 0.91 -3.70
N PHE A 16 -0.43 0.09 -3.28
CA PHE A 16 0.86 0.58 -2.83
C PHE A 16 2.00 -0.15 -3.53
N GLN A 17 3.02 0.63 -3.89
CA GLN A 17 4.29 0.14 -4.40
C GLN A 17 5.44 0.78 -3.63
N TYR A 18 6.49 0.00 -3.38
CA TYR A 18 7.74 0.54 -2.84
C TYR A 18 8.42 1.40 -3.91
N CYS A 19 8.91 2.56 -3.49
CA CYS A 19 9.57 3.54 -4.33
C CYS A 19 10.66 4.28 -3.56
N THR A 20 11.52 4.99 -4.28
CA THR A 20 12.47 5.93 -3.70
C THR A 20 11.72 7.15 -3.11
N PRO A 21 12.40 8.00 -2.31
CA PRO A 21 11.80 9.25 -1.81
C PRO A 21 11.27 10.19 -2.92
N ASP A 22 11.84 10.10 -4.13
CA ASP A 22 11.39 10.88 -5.29
C ASP A 22 10.20 10.25 -6.02
N GLY A 23 9.74 9.07 -5.57
CA GLY A 23 8.60 8.35 -6.16
C GLY A 23 8.97 7.34 -7.24
N GLU A 24 10.27 7.11 -7.49
CA GLU A 24 10.72 6.18 -8.53
C GLU A 24 10.61 4.73 -8.07
N VAL A 25 9.98 3.89 -8.89
CA VAL A 25 9.77 2.46 -8.58
C VAL A 25 10.97 1.66 -9.08
N THR A 26 11.91 1.36 -8.17
CA THR A 26 13.13 0.60 -8.47
C THR A 26 13.23 -0.67 -7.64
N GLN A 27 14.09 -1.60 -8.06
CA GLN A 27 14.29 -2.85 -7.35
C GLN A 27 14.99 -2.64 -6.00
N GLU A 28 15.86 -1.64 -5.89
CA GLU A 28 16.61 -1.30 -4.68
C GLU A 28 15.69 -0.73 -3.59
N ALA A 29 14.62 -0.03 -3.98
CA ALA A 29 13.62 0.50 -3.06
C ALA A 29 12.76 -0.61 -2.41
N ASN A 30 12.82 -1.84 -2.93
CA ASN A 30 11.98 -2.94 -2.50
C ASN A 30 12.62 -3.77 -1.38
N PRO A 31 12.14 -3.64 -0.13
CA PRO A 31 12.80 -4.29 1.01
C PRO A 31 12.60 -5.81 1.05
N ASN A 32 11.64 -6.35 0.29
CA ASN A 32 11.22 -7.75 0.42
C ASN A 32 11.23 -8.52 -0.90
N GLY A 33 11.66 -7.91 -2.01
CA GLY A 33 11.72 -8.54 -3.32
C GLY A 33 10.36 -8.88 -3.93
N SER A 34 9.28 -8.22 -3.47
CA SER A 34 7.93 -8.37 -4.04
C SER A 34 7.90 -8.09 -5.55
N LEU A 35 7.12 -8.88 -6.29
CA LEU A 35 6.90 -8.65 -7.72
C LEU A 35 6.33 -7.24 -7.97
N LYS A 36 6.86 -6.54 -8.98
CA LYS A 36 6.49 -5.16 -9.34
C LYS A 36 6.52 -4.17 -8.16
N ASN A 37 7.29 -4.48 -7.12
CA ASN A 37 7.40 -3.69 -5.89
C ASN A 37 6.07 -3.54 -5.13
N ILE A 38 5.13 -4.48 -5.31
CA ILE A 38 3.79 -4.41 -4.70
C ILE A 38 3.90 -4.53 -3.18
N ALA A 39 3.42 -3.49 -2.48
CA ALA A 39 3.39 -3.39 -1.03
C ALA A 39 1.98 -3.57 -0.44
N GLY A 40 0.94 -3.38 -1.25
CA GLY A 40 -0.44 -3.58 -0.82
C GLY A 40 -1.44 -3.66 -1.97
N ILE A 41 -2.45 -4.49 -1.79
CA ILE A 41 -3.52 -4.77 -2.75
C ILE A 41 -4.90 -4.72 -2.11
N THR A 42 -5.93 -4.54 -2.92
CA THR A 42 -7.33 -4.64 -2.50
C THR A 42 -8.01 -5.88 -3.08
N ASN A 43 -9.16 -6.27 -2.51
CA ASN A 43 -10.07 -7.19 -3.19
C ASN A 43 -10.75 -6.50 -4.39
N LYS A 44 -11.48 -7.27 -5.21
CA LYS A 44 -12.15 -6.77 -6.42
C LYS A 44 -13.19 -5.68 -6.12
N ASP A 45 -13.88 -5.79 -4.99
CA ASP A 45 -14.90 -4.82 -4.55
C ASP A 45 -14.29 -3.58 -3.87
N LYS A 46 -12.96 -3.52 -3.72
CA LYS A 46 -12.19 -2.41 -3.13
C LYS A 46 -12.62 -2.01 -1.71
N ASN A 47 -13.17 -2.95 -0.95
CA ASN A 47 -13.60 -2.75 0.44
C ASN A 47 -12.72 -3.47 1.47
N VAL A 48 -11.76 -4.29 1.01
CA VAL A 48 -10.73 -4.92 1.84
C VAL A 48 -9.37 -4.56 1.26
N LEU A 49 -8.51 -3.97 2.09
CA LEU A 49 -7.12 -3.63 1.78
C LEU A 49 -6.18 -4.52 2.60
N GLY A 50 -5.29 -5.25 1.93
CA GLY A 50 -4.16 -5.95 2.53
C GLY A 50 -2.86 -5.25 2.17
N MET A 51 -1.99 -5.01 3.16
CA MET A 51 -0.71 -4.34 2.95
C MET A 51 0.37 -4.85 3.91
N MET A 52 1.63 -4.77 3.46
CA MET A 52 2.81 -5.09 4.27
C MET A 52 3.34 -3.92 5.11
N PRO A 53 3.30 -2.66 4.63
CA PRO A 53 3.62 -1.51 5.48
C PRO A 53 2.73 -1.44 6.73
N HIS A 54 3.30 -0.92 7.82
CA HIS A 54 2.65 -0.79 9.12
C HIS A 54 2.28 0.67 9.42
N PRO A 55 1.21 1.24 8.80
CA PRO A 55 0.83 2.63 9.02
C PRO A 55 0.43 2.91 10.47
N GLU A 56 -0.01 1.91 11.22
CA GLU A 56 -0.32 2.01 12.65
C GLU A 56 0.90 2.31 13.51
N ARG A 57 2.11 2.02 13.01
CA ARG A 57 3.37 2.32 13.71
C ARG A 57 3.92 3.70 13.36
N TYR A 58 3.30 4.42 12.43
CA TYR A 58 3.74 5.73 11.96
C TYR A 58 2.57 6.71 11.79
N CYS A 59 1.63 6.67 12.74
CA CYS A 59 0.43 7.50 12.74
C CYS A 59 0.31 8.47 13.93
N ASP A 60 1.29 8.47 14.84
CA ASP A 60 1.34 9.32 16.04
C ASP A 60 2.72 9.98 16.16
N PRO A 61 2.81 11.29 16.50
CA PRO A 61 4.09 11.97 16.69
C PRO A 61 5.04 11.27 17.66
N ILE A 62 4.52 10.55 18.66
CA ILE A 62 5.32 9.80 19.64
C ILE A 62 5.96 8.55 19.00
N LEU A 63 5.32 7.96 17.98
CA LEU A 63 5.77 6.73 17.32
C LEU A 63 6.71 6.96 16.14
N GLY A 64 6.90 8.22 15.72
CA GLY A 64 7.89 8.61 14.71
C GLY A 64 7.36 9.56 13.63
N GLY A 65 6.04 9.66 13.46
CA GLY A 65 5.43 10.51 12.44
C GLY A 65 3.93 10.31 12.31
N ILE A 66 3.31 11.04 11.39
CA ILE A 66 1.85 11.08 11.25
C ILE A 66 1.33 10.63 9.89
N ASP A 67 2.20 10.23 8.96
CA ASP A 67 1.80 9.95 7.58
C ASP A 67 0.86 8.74 7.50
N GLY A 68 1.06 7.73 8.34
CA GLY A 68 0.17 6.58 8.47
C GLY A 68 -1.25 6.94 8.95
N SER A 69 -1.43 8.10 9.60
CA SER A 69 -2.75 8.54 10.08
C SER A 69 -3.73 8.82 8.93
N LEU A 70 -3.23 9.10 7.73
CA LEU A 70 -4.06 9.39 6.56
C LEU A 70 -4.95 8.21 6.16
N ILE A 71 -4.45 6.97 6.32
CA ILE A 71 -5.22 5.75 6.04
C ILE A 71 -6.41 5.64 6.99
N PHE A 72 -6.20 5.80 8.29
CA PHE A 72 -7.27 5.71 9.28
C PHE A 72 -8.27 6.86 9.17
N LYS A 73 -7.81 8.07 8.85
CA LYS A 73 -8.68 9.22 8.57
C LYS A 73 -9.55 8.98 7.34
N SER A 74 -9.01 8.34 6.30
CA SER A 74 -9.79 7.95 5.11
C SER A 74 -10.94 7.00 5.48
N ILE A 75 -10.66 5.96 6.29
CA ILE A 75 -11.68 5.02 6.78
C ILE A 75 -12.73 5.78 7.61
N ALA A 76 -12.31 6.61 8.56
CA ALA A 76 -13.23 7.38 9.40
C ALA A 76 -14.10 8.36 8.58
N ASN A 77 -13.58 8.91 7.49
CA ASN A 77 -14.35 9.78 6.60
C ASN A 77 -15.32 9.00 5.72
N PHE A 78 -14.98 7.78 5.30
CA PHE A 78 -15.88 6.92 4.53
C PHE A 78 -17.09 6.44 5.34
N LEU A 79 -16.94 6.29 6.65
CA LEU A 79 -18.01 5.85 7.56
C LEU A 79 -18.96 6.97 8.00
N LYS A 80 -18.65 8.24 7.68
CA LYS A 80 -19.51 9.39 7.94
C LYS A 80 -20.53 9.55 6.83
#